data_AF-A0AAV7A794-F1
#
_entry.id   AF-A0AAV7A794-F1
#
_cell.length_a   1.000
_cell.length_b   1.000
_cell.length_c   1.000
_cell.angle_alpha   90.00
_cell.angle_beta   90.00
_cell.angle_gamma   90.00
#
_symmetry.space_group_name_H-M   'P 1'
#
loop_
_entity.id
_entity.type
_entity.pdbx_description
1 polymer ?
#
loop_
_entity_poly.entity_id
_entity_poly.type
_entity_poly.pdbx_seq_one_letter_code
_entity_poly.pdbx_strand_id
1 'polypeptide(L)'
;MGYWDIPDGTDCVQKTWLATKISVALGLVGSAYHIVAFPPKTVMEGATRAGGATLTMAALGAIFGITTCITAQIREKPDDLANYFVGGCVSGAFLGVRTHSYATGTGACVALGVIAALAKSSNRDGWDFIRSDPKL
;
A
#
# COMPACT_ATOMS: atom_id res chain seq x y z
N MET A 1 8.56 16.27 -2.71
CA MET A 1 9.30 15.00 -2.52
C MET A 1 8.29 13.87 -2.55
N GLY A 2 8.34 13.09 -3.62
CA GLY A 2 7.56 11.88 -3.84
C GLY A 2 8.22 10.65 -3.19
N TYR A 3 7.49 9.54 -3.19
CA TYR A 3 7.90 8.29 -2.54
C TYR A 3 9.14 7.66 -3.20
N TRP A 4 9.27 7.87 -4.51
CA TRP A 4 10.37 7.38 -5.32
C TRP A 4 11.63 8.26 -5.26
N ASP A 5 11.55 9.47 -4.70
CA ASP A 5 12.71 10.37 -4.57
C ASP A 5 13.63 9.93 -3.40
N ILE A 6 13.12 9.13 -2.47
CA ILE A 6 13.84 8.70 -1.26
C ILE A 6 14.43 7.30 -1.50
N PRO A 7 15.76 7.13 -1.40
CA PRO A 7 16.38 5.82 -1.55
C PRO A 7 15.85 4.83 -0.51
N ASP A 8 15.71 3.57 -0.94
CA ASP A 8 15.32 2.47 -0.05
C ASP A 8 16.38 2.27 1.05
N GLY A 9 15.94 2.09 2.30
CA GLY A 9 16.81 1.91 3.46
C GLY A 9 17.26 3.21 4.16
N THR A 10 16.95 4.38 3.58
CA THR A 10 17.18 5.71 4.19
C THR A 10 15.87 6.38 4.57
N ASP A 11 15.90 7.25 5.59
CA ASP A 11 14.75 8.07 6.02
C ASP A 11 13.43 7.30 6.15
N CYS A 12 13.48 6.12 6.81
CA CYS A 12 12.36 5.18 6.93
C CYS A 12 11.06 5.84 7.40
N VAL A 13 11.14 6.78 8.35
CA VAL A 13 9.97 7.48 8.90
C VAL A 13 9.29 8.31 7.82
N GLN A 14 10.07 9.03 7.01
CA GLN A 14 9.54 9.90 5.96
C GLN A 14 8.94 9.08 4.82
N LYS A 15 9.61 8.00 4.41
CA LYS A 15 9.11 7.09 3.37
C LYS A 15 7.83 6.37 3.81
N THR A 16 7.78 5.92 5.06
CA THR A 16 6.58 5.35 5.68
C THR A 16 5.45 6.36 5.72
N TRP A 17 5.71 7.58 6.19
CA TRP A 17 4.72 8.64 6.26
C TRP A 17 4.09 8.94 4.89
N LEU A 18 4.91 8.95 3.84
CA LEU A 18 4.44 9.18 2.49
C LEU A 18 3.63 7.99 1.94
N ALA A 19 4.05 6.74 2.20
CA ALA A 19 3.27 5.55 1.86
C ALA A 19 1.91 5.52 2.58
N THR A 20 1.89 5.86 3.87
CA THR A 20 0.66 5.99 4.65
C THR A 20 -0.26 7.05 4.08
N LYS A 21 0.25 8.23 3.69
CA LYS A 21 -0.54 9.28 3.05
C LYS A 21 -1.21 8.82 1.76
N ILE A 22 -0.46 8.15 0.88
CA ILE A 22 -1.01 7.59 -0.36
C ILE A 22 -2.11 6.57 -0.04
N SER A 23 -1.87 5.72 0.95
CA SER A 23 -2.83 4.68 1.36
C SER A 23 -4.09 5.27 2.00
N VAL A 24 -3.95 6.32 2.81
CA VAL A 24 -5.09 7.07 3.37
C VAL A 24 -5.92 7.70 2.27
N ALA A 25 -5.28 8.34 1.28
CA ALA A 25 -5.98 8.92 0.14
C ALA A 25 -6.79 7.86 -0.62
N LEU A 26 -6.19 6.70 -0.90
CA LEU A 26 -6.87 5.56 -1.52
C LEU A 26 -8.00 5.01 -0.64
N GLY A 27 -7.80 4.94 0.68
CA GLY A 27 -8.80 4.50 1.65
C GLY A 27 -10.01 5.44 1.72
N LEU A 28 -9.79 6.76 1.66
CA LEU A 28 -10.86 7.76 1.62
C LEU A 28 -11.67 7.67 0.32
N VAL A 29 -10.99 7.56 -0.82
CA VAL A 29 -11.66 7.39 -2.13
C VAL A 29 -12.46 6.10 -2.14
N GLY A 30 -11.86 4.98 -1.71
CA GLY A 30 -12.56 3.69 -1.61
C GLY A 30 -13.76 3.74 -0.65
N SER A 31 -13.62 4.41 0.48
CA SER A 31 -14.71 4.61 1.45
C SER A 31 -15.84 5.46 0.87
N ALA A 32 -15.52 6.51 0.12
CA ALA A 32 -16.52 7.36 -0.54
C ALA A 32 -17.34 6.54 -1.55
N TYR A 33 -16.68 5.76 -2.42
CA TYR A 33 -17.38 4.86 -3.34
C TYR A 33 -18.21 3.81 -2.61
N HIS A 34 -17.69 3.23 -1.53
CA HIS A 34 -18.42 2.24 -0.74
C HIS A 34 -19.68 2.83 -0.10
N ILE A 35 -19.63 4.07 0.40
CA ILE A 35 -20.82 4.75 0.97
C ILE A 35 -21.85 5.04 -0.13
N VAL A 36 -21.42 5.47 -1.31
CA VAL A 36 -22.32 5.76 -2.43
C VAL A 36 -23.00 4.49 -2.95
N ALA A 37 -22.25 3.39 -3.07
CA ALA A 37 -22.77 2.11 -3.52
C ALA A 37 -23.66 1.42 -2.46
N PHE A 38 -23.29 1.53 -1.19
CA PHE A 38 -24.01 0.92 -0.06
C PHE A 38 -24.34 1.97 1.00
N PRO A 39 -25.44 2.72 0.80
CA PRO A 39 -25.80 3.84 1.66
C PRO A 39 -26.06 3.36 3.10
N PRO A 40 -25.42 3.97 4.11
CA PRO A 40 -25.67 3.66 5.51
C PRO A 40 -27.03 4.21 5.94
N LYS A 41 -27.65 3.59 6.94
CA LYS A 41 -28.95 4.04 7.47
C LYS A 41 -28.80 5.29 8.34
N THR A 42 -27.60 5.54 8.86
CA THR A 42 -27.30 6.70 9.70
C THR A 42 -25.94 7.31 9.34
N VAL A 43 -25.79 8.61 9.60
CA VAL A 43 -24.52 9.34 9.36
C VAL A 43 -23.39 8.77 10.22
N MET A 44 -23.70 8.34 11.46
CA MET A 44 -22.69 7.82 12.37
C MET A 44 -22.19 6.43 11.97
N GLU A 45 -23.07 5.60 11.42
CA GLU A 45 -22.68 4.33 10.82
C GLU A 45 -21.82 4.55 9.57
N GLY A 46 -22.14 5.55 8.75
CA GLY A 46 -21.29 5.97 7.63
C GLY A 46 -19.90 6.40 8.08
N ALA A 47 -19.83 7.26 9.10
CA ALA A 47 -18.57 7.78 9.63
C ALA A 47 -17.70 6.68 10.24
N THR A 48 -18.28 5.78 11.02
CA THR A 48 -17.55 4.65 11.63
C THR A 48 -17.06 3.64 10.60
N ARG A 49 -17.85 3.35 9.55
CA ARG A 49 -17.43 2.50 8.44
C ARG A 49 -16.28 3.11 7.63
N ALA A 50 -16.41 4.37 7.22
CA ALA A 50 -15.36 5.08 6.48
C ALA A 50 -14.09 5.27 7.31
N GLY A 51 -14.23 5.63 8.58
CA GLY A 51 -13.12 5.76 9.51
C GLY A 51 -12.39 4.42 9.70
N GLY A 52 -13.14 3.35 9.91
CA GLY A 52 -12.58 2.00 10.03
C GLY A 52 -11.82 1.56 8.77
N ALA A 53 -12.39 1.74 7.58
CA ALA A 53 -11.76 1.37 6.32
C ALA A 53 -10.54 2.25 5.97
N THR A 54 -10.60 3.54 6.27
CA THR A 54 -9.46 4.44 6.05
C THR A 54 -8.32 4.13 7.00
N LEU A 55 -8.62 3.82 8.27
CA LEU A 55 -7.61 3.44 9.26
C LEU A 55 -6.91 2.13 8.90
N THR A 56 -7.65 1.14 8.38
CA THR A 56 -7.04 -0.10 7.93
C THR A 56 -6.12 0.15 6.74
N MET A 57 -6.53 0.94 5.75
CA MET A 57 -5.66 1.31 4.63
C MET A 57 -4.43 2.10 5.08
N ALA A 58 -4.58 3.02 6.03
CA ALA A 58 -3.46 3.74 6.64
C ALA A 58 -2.44 2.78 7.27
N ALA A 59 -2.92 1.81 8.05
CA ALA A 59 -2.08 0.81 8.69
C ALA A 59 -1.35 -0.07 7.67
N LEU A 60 -2.01 -0.46 6.57
CA LEU A 60 -1.37 -1.22 5.49
C LEU A 60 -0.21 -0.44 4.87
N GLY A 61 -0.42 0.84 4.56
CA GLY A 61 0.64 1.71 4.03
C GLY A 61 1.81 1.91 4.99
N ALA A 62 1.52 2.04 6.29
CA ALA A 62 2.53 2.19 7.33
C ALA A 62 3.37 0.90 7.49
N ILE A 63 2.70 -0.25 7.59
CA ILE A 63 3.37 -1.55 7.70
C ILE A 63 4.22 -1.81 6.46
N PHE A 64 3.68 -1.55 5.27
CA PHE A 64 4.43 -1.65 4.02
C PHE A 64 5.69 -0.78 4.03
N GLY A 65 5.58 0.50 4.40
CA GLY A 65 6.72 1.43 4.44
C GLY A 65 7.80 1.04 5.44
N ILE A 66 7.41 0.59 6.65
CA ILE A 66 8.36 0.15 7.68
C ILE A 66 9.04 -1.15 7.26
N THR A 67 8.26 -2.13 6.80
CA THR A 67 8.80 -3.44 6.41
C THR A 67 9.75 -3.33 5.24
N THR A 68 9.42 -2.53 4.22
CA THR A 68 10.33 -2.29 3.08
C THR A 68 11.63 -1.62 3.52
N CYS A 69 11.57 -0.64 4.44
CA CYS A 69 12.78 0.00 4.93
C CYS A 69 13.65 -0.94 5.78
N ILE A 70 13.05 -1.69 6.72
CA ILE A 70 13.77 -2.64 7.58
C ILE A 70 14.41 -3.74 6.74
N THR A 71 13.67 -4.31 5.78
CA THR A 71 14.20 -5.36 4.91
C THR A 71 15.33 -4.87 4.02
N ALA A 72 15.24 -3.63 3.51
CA ALA A 72 16.33 -2.99 2.77
C ALA A 72 17.58 -2.77 3.64
N GLN A 73 17.41 -2.36 4.91
CA GLN A 73 18.50 -2.17 5.86
C GLN A 73 19.18 -3.49 6.23
N ILE A 74 18.42 -4.53 6.56
CA ILE A 74 18.96 -5.84 6.98
C ILE A 74 19.71 -6.53 5.84
N ARG A 75 19.23 -6.39 4.60
CA ARG A 75 19.82 -7.08 3.44
C ARG A 75 20.91 -6.29 2.74
N GLU A 76 21.14 -5.03 3.13
CA GLU A 76 22.07 -4.09 2.48
C GLU A 76 21.90 -4.02 0.95
N LYS A 77 20.70 -4.35 0.46
CA LYS A 77 20.34 -4.41 -0.96
C LYS A 77 19.10 -3.55 -1.18
N PRO A 78 19.27 -2.23 -1.33
CA PRO A 78 18.15 -1.29 -1.36
C PRO A 78 17.23 -1.51 -2.56
N ASP A 79 17.77 -1.94 -3.70
CA ASP A 79 16.98 -2.06 -4.93
C ASP A 79 16.33 -3.42 -5.14
N ASP A 80 16.50 -4.39 -4.26
CA ASP A 80 15.93 -5.73 -4.44
C ASP A 80 14.39 -5.74 -4.44
N LEU A 81 13.79 -6.32 -5.49
CA LEU A 81 12.33 -6.51 -5.61
C LEU A 81 11.76 -7.32 -4.43
N ALA A 82 12.59 -8.18 -3.83
CA ALA A 82 12.20 -9.00 -2.69
C ALA A 82 11.82 -8.17 -1.45
N ASN A 83 12.41 -6.98 -1.25
CA ASN A 83 12.07 -6.11 -0.11
C ASN A 83 10.61 -5.61 -0.24
N TYR A 84 10.24 -5.22 -1.45
CA TYR A 84 8.87 -4.79 -1.78
C TYR A 84 7.87 -5.94 -1.70
N PHE A 85 8.26 -7.14 -2.12
CA PHE A 85 7.43 -8.34 -1.97
C PHE A 85 7.16 -8.65 -0.49
N VAL A 86 8.18 -8.61 0.37
CA VAL A 86 8.01 -8.85 1.81
C VAL A 86 7.14 -7.76 2.45
N GLY A 87 7.35 -6.49 2.11
CA GLY A 87 6.48 -5.41 2.56
C GLY A 87 5.02 -5.59 2.17
N GLY A 88 4.77 -5.98 0.91
CA GLY A 88 3.42 -6.29 0.42
C GLY A 88 2.81 -7.51 1.09
N CYS A 89 3.62 -8.54 1.37
CA CYS A 89 3.14 -9.73 2.06
C CYS A 89 2.76 -9.46 3.52
N VAL A 90 3.60 -8.73 4.27
CA VAL A 90 3.33 -8.42 5.68
C VAL A 90 2.10 -7.51 5.82
N SER A 91 1.95 -6.52 4.94
CA SER A 91 0.73 -5.71 4.89
C SER A 91 -0.50 -6.55 4.52
N GLY A 92 -0.41 -7.44 3.53
CA GLY A 92 -1.50 -8.36 3.18
C GLY A 92 -1.88 -9.33 4.30
N ALA A 93 -0.90 -9.85 5.04
CA ALA A 93 -1.14 -10.67 6.22
C ALA A 93 -1.87 -9.90 7.32
N PHE A 94 -1.51 -8.62 7.53
CA PHE A 94 -2.21 -7.74 8.47
C PHE A 94 -3.68 -7.52 8.06
N LEU A 95 -3.98 -7.41 6.76
CA LEU A 95 -5.36 -7.37 6.29
C LEU A 95 -6.12 -8.66 6.65
N GLY A 96 -5.46 -9.82 6.56
CA GLY A 96 -5.99 -11.10 7.02
C GLY A 96 -6.32 -11.10 8.52
N VAL A 97 -5.42 -10.57 9.36
CA VAL A 97 -5.66 -10.39 10.80
C VAL A 97 -6.88 -9.50 11.04
N ARG A 98 -6.98 -8.38 10.33
CA ARG A 98 -8.08 -7.42 10.49
C ARG A 98 -9.43 -8.00 10.06
N THR A 99 -9.43 -8.87 9.05
CA THR A 99 -10.63 -9.54 8.52
C THR A 99 -10.90 -10.89 9.18
N HIS A 100 -10.05 -11.31 10.14
CA HIS A 100 -10.13 -12.59 10.83
C HIS A 100 -10.20 -13.81 9.88
N SER A 101 -9.48 -13.76 8.76
CA SER A 101 -9.46 -14.84 7.78
C SER A 101 -8.05 -15.11 7.24
N TYR A 102 -7.65 -16.38 7.35
CA TYR A 102 -6.37 -16.85 6.83
C TYR A 102 -6.34 -16.86 5.30
N ALA A 103 -7.48 -17.15 4.66
CA ALA A 103 -7.58 -17.19 3.21
C ALA A 103 -7.42 -15.79 2.60
N THR A 104 -8.03 -14.76 3.20
CA THR A 104 -7.83 -13.38 2.76
C THR A 104 -6.41 -12.92 3.06
N GLY A 105 -5.82 -13.33 4.19
CA GLY A 105 -4.43 -13.00 4.53
C GLY A 105 -3.41 -13.56 3.54
N THR A 106 -3.48 -14.86 3.21
CA THR A 106 -2.54 -15.48 2.25
C THR A 106 -2.76 -14.97 0.83
N GLY A 107 -4.02 -14.84 0.40
CA GLY A 107 -4.37 -14.26 -0.89
C GLY A 107 -3.88 -12.82 -1.04
N ALA A 108 -4.11 -11.99 -0.02
CA ALA A 108 -3.67 -10.60 -0.02
C ALA A 108 -2.14 -10.50 0.06
N CYS A 109 -1.45 -11.36 0.81
CA CYS A 109 0.01 -11.36 0.86
C CYS A 109 0.61 -11.58 -0.54
N VAL A 110 0.15 -12.61 -1.26
CA VAL A 110 0.67 -12.91 -2.60
C VAL A 110 0.28 -11.80 -3.57
N ALA A 111 -0.98 -11.35 -3.57
CA ALA A 111 -1.45 -10.32 -4.48
C ALA A 111 -0.70 -8.99 -4.27
N LEU A 112 -0.67 -8.46 -3.04
CA LEU A 112 -0.01 -7.20 -2.72
C LEU A 112 1.52 -7.31 -2.84
N GLY A 113 2.10 -8.46 -2.47
CA GLY A 113 3.53 -8.72 -2.64
C GLY A 113 3.96 -8.68 -4.10
N VAL A 114 3.23 -9.35 -4.98
CA VAL A 114 3.51 -9.34 -6.43
C VAL A 114 3.32 -7.95 -7.02
N ILE A 115 2.22 -7.26 -6.68
CA ILE A 115 1.97 -5.89 -7.17
C ILE A 115 3.08 -4.94 -6.72
N ALA A 116 3.54 -5.04 -5.46
CA ALA A 116 4.63 -4.21 -4.97
C ALA A 116 5.97 -4.51 -5.66
N ALA A 117 6.28 -5.79 -5.90
CA ALA A 117 7.46 -6.19 -6.65
C ALA A 117 7.43 -5.67 -8.10
N LEU A 118 6.27 -5.77 -8.76
CA LEU A 118 6.05 -5.22 -10.10
C LEU A 118 6.17 -3.70 -10.13
N ALA A 119 5.64 -3.00 -9.12
CA ALA A 119 5.78 -1.55 -9.01
C ALA A 119 7.25 -1.12 -8.90
N LYS A 120 8.06 -1.84 -8.11
CA LYS A 120 9.52 -1.58 -8.03
C LYS A 120 10.22 -1.94 -9.35
N SER A 121 9.86 -3.03 -10.01
CA SER A 121 10.43 -3.40 -11.33
C SER A 121 10.12 -2.32 -12.36
N SER A 122 8.87 -1.89 -12.45
CA SER A 122 8.45 -0.84 -13.38
C SER A 122 9.19 0.48 -13.13
N ASN A 123 9.37 0.89 -11.86
CA ASN A 123 10.11 2.11 -11.55
C ASN A 123 11.60 1.99 -11.89
N ARG A 124 12.18 0.79 -11.78
CA ARG A 124 13.57 0.52 -12.17
C ARG A 124 13.74 0.52 -13.70
N ASP A 125 12.82 -0.13 -14.39
CA ASP A 125 12.90 -0.38 -15.84
C ASP A 125 12.26 0.76 -16.66
N GLY A 126 11.64 1.75 -16.01
CA GLY A 126 11.04 2.92 -16.65
C GLY A 126 9.79 2.59 -17.48
N TRP A 127 8.93 1.67 -17.02
CA TRP A 127 7.73 1.31 -17.78
C TRP A 127 6.70 2.46 -17.78
N ASP A 128 6.34 2.93 -18.98
CA ASP A 128 5.29 3.93 -19.16
C ASP A 128 3.90 3.26 -19.20
N PHE A 129 3.21 3.22 -18.06
CA PHE A 129 1.84 2.68 -17.98
C PHE A 129 0.80 3.56 -18.68
N ILE A 130 1.04 4.87 -18.73
CA ILE A 130 0.23 5.85 -19.45
C ILE A 130 1.13 6.41 -20.52
N ARG A 131 0.92 5.98 -21.77
CA ARG A 131 1.70 6.45 -22.91
C ARG A 131 1.43 7.95 -23.10
N SER A 132 2.40 8.78 -22.77
CA SER A 132 2.28 10.25 -22.79
C SER A 132 2.18 10.84 -24.21
N ASP A 133 2.48 10.05 -25.25
CA ASP A 133 2.37 10.46 -26.64
C ASP A 133 1.08 9.94 -27.29
N PRO A 134 0.06 10.80 -27.51
CA PRO A 134 -0.84 10.57 -28.61
C PRO A 134 -0.04 10.80 -29.90
N LYS A 135 0.13 9.75 -30.71
CA LYS A 135 0.57 9.94 -32.11
C LYS A 135 -0.53 10.73 -32.82
N LEU A 136 -0.34 12.04 -32.96
CA LEU A 136 -1.06 12.88 -33.92
C LEU A 136 -0.23 13.00 -35.20
#